data_AF-A0A9E4XD45-F1
#
_entry.id   AF-A0A9E4XD45-F1
#
_cell.length_a   1.000
_cell.length_b   1.000
_cell.length_c   1.000
_cell.angle_alpha   90.00
_cell.angle_beta   90.00
_cell.angle_gamma   90.00
#
_symmetry.space_group_name_H-M   'P 1'
#
loop_
_entity.id
_entity.type
_entity.pdbx_description
1 polymer ?
#
loop_
_entity_poly.entity_id
_entity_poly.type
_entity_poly.pdbx_seq_one_letter_code
_entity_poly.pdbx_strand_id
1 'polypeptide(L)'
;MPINRRALFLPTLVSLGLAGAFLYFLATRFDVNLNATWAQISAGNPWYLLLALVVHYTTFFFRGARWRLLLRNTQDQDSGTPGVFYCSQLVLLGWFANSVAWFRLGDAYRAYLYREEQA
;
A
#
# COMPACT_ATOMS: atom_id res chain seq x y z
N MET A 1 -5.71 -32.91 -8.16
CA MET A 1 -5.66 -31.95 -9.28
C MET A 1 -4.21 -31.51 -9.46
N PRO A 2 -3.56 -31.74 -10.61
CA PRO A 2 -2.14 -31.46 -10.76
C PRO A 2 -1.88 -29.95 -10.85
N ILE A 3 -0.93 -29.50 -10.04
CA ILE A 3 -0.48 -28.12 -9.89
C ILE A 3 0.34 -27.75 -11.15
N ASN A 4 -0.29 -27.15 -12.16
CA ASN A 4 0.42 -26.58 -13.30
C ASN A 4 1.03 -25.23 -12.91
N ARG A 5 2.05 -25.30 -12.04
CA ARG A 5 3.05 -24.25 -11.80
C ARG A 5 3.84 -24.05 -13.08
N ARG A 6 3.69 -22.91 -13.78
CA ARG A 6 4.82 -22.24 -14.49
C ARG A 6 4.51 -20.94 -15.23
N ALA A 7 3.24 -20.55 -15.45
CA ALA A 7 2.95 -19.32 -16.20
C ALA A 7 3.01 -18.03 -15.34
N LEU A 8 2.91 -18.12 -14.01
CA LEU A 8 2.89 -16.94 -13.11
C LEU A 8 4.28 -16.34 -12.82
N PHE A 9 5.37 -17.05 -13.14
CA PHE A 9 6.73 -16.59 -12.86
C PHE A 9 7.29 -15.67 -13.94
N LEU A 10 6.95 -15.87 -15.22
CA LEU A 10 7.47 -15.05 -16.31
C LEU A 10 7.14 -13.54 -16.18
N PRO A 11 5.86 -13.12 -16.04
CA PRO A 11 5.54 -11.70 -15.96
C PRO A 11 6.13 -11.02 -14.71
N THR A 12 6.25 -11.78 -13.60
CA THR A 12 6.86 -11.30 -12.35
C THR A 12 8.37 -11.11 -12.49
N LEU A 13 9.06 -12.05 -13.17
CA LEU A 13 10.49 -11.94 -13.45
C LEU A 13 10.79 -10.80 -14.42
N VAL A 14 9.92 -10.60 -15.43
CA VAL A 14 10.05 -9.50 -16.39
C VAL A 14 9.85 -8.15 -15.69
N SER A 15 8.81 -8.00 -14.85
CA SER A 15 8.59 -6.74 -14.12
C SER A 15 9.68 -6.44 -13.11
N LEU A 16 10.22 -7.47 -12.43
CA LEU A 16 11.36 -7.32 -11.52
C LEU A 16 12.63 -6.93 -12.26
N GLY A 17 12.91 -7.58 -13.41
CA GLY A 17 14.03 -7.25 -14.28
C GLY A 17 13.94 -5.82 -14.81
N LEU A 18 12.74 -5.39 -15.22
CA LEU A 18 12.49 -4.02 -15.68
C LEU A 18 12.68 -2.99 -14.55
N ALA A 19 12.16 -3.26 -13.35
CA ALA A 19 12.35 -2.41 -12.19
C ALA A 19 13.85 -2.31 -11.81
N GLY A 20 14.57 -3.44 -11.83
CA GLY A 20 16.02 -3.49 -11.59
C GLY A 20 16.81 -2.72 -12.64
N ALA A 21 16.47 -2.88 -13.92
CA ALA A 21 17.09 -2.13 -15.02
C ALA A 21 16.83 -0.62 -14.87
N PHE A 22 15.63 -0.24 -14.45
CA PHE A 22 15.28 1.17 -14.20
C PHE A 22 16.07 1.76 -13.03
N LEU A 23 16.20 1.02 -11.92
CA LEU A 23 17.03 1.42 -10.77
C LEU A 23 18.51 1.52 -11.15
N TYR A 24 19.03 0.55 -11.90
CA TYR A 24 20.41 0.56 -12.40
C TYR A 24 20.65 1.75 -13.32
N PHE A 25 19.74 2.02 -14.24
CA PHE A 25 19.81 3.20 -15.11
C PHE A 25 19.82 4.49 -14.28
N LEU A 26 18.92 4.61 -13.30
CA LEU A 26 18.84 5.80 -12.47
C LEU A 26 20.11 6.01 -11.63
N ALA A 27 20.65 4.94 -11.05
CA ALA A 27 21.88 4.97 -10.26
C ALA A 27 23.15 5.26 -11.07
N THR A 28 23.20 4.83 -12.34
CA THR A 28 24.39 5.03 -13.20
C THR A 28 24.34 6.32 -14.00
N ARG A 29 23.15 6.84 -14.31
CA ARG A 29 23.00 8.09 -15.09
C ARG A 29 22.82 9.34 -14.28
N PHE A 30 22.30 9.27 -13.06
CA PHE A 30 22.25 10.41 -12.17
C PHE A 30 23.47 10.37 -11.23
N ASP A 31 24.27 11.44 -11.23
CA ASP A 31 25.27 11.67 -10.19
C ASP A 31 24.54 12.08 -8.91
N VAL A 32 23.93 11.07 -8.25
CA VAL A 32 23.13 11.28 -7.04
C VAL A 32 24.08 11.59 -5.88
N ASN A 33 24.39 12.87 -5.72
CA ASN A 33 25.09 13.36 -4.56
C ASN A 33 24.16 13.32 -3.34
N LEU A 34 24.10 12.18 -2.66
CA LEU A 34 23.29 11.95 -1.46
C LEU A 34 23.50 13.03 -0.40
N ASN A 35 24.73 13.54 -0.26
CA ASN A 35 25.06 14.58 0.68
C ASN A 35 24.43 15.94 0.31
N ALA A 36 24.46 16.31 -0.98
CA ALA A 36 23.81 17.52 -1.46
C ALA A 36 22.29 17.44 -1.34
N THR A 37 21.70 16.28 -1.68
CA THR A 37 20.27 16.03 -1.51
C THR A 37 19.85 16.11 -0.04
N TRP A 38 20.64 15.52 0.87
CA TRP A 38 20.36 15.58 2.31
C TRP A 38 20.44 17.01 2.87
N ALA A 39 21.46 17.78 2.47
CA ALA A 39 21.58 19.18 2.85
C ALA A 39 20.41 20.02 2.34
N GLN A 40 19.89 19.72 1.15
CA GLN A 40 18.73 20.41 0.59
C GLN A 40 17.42 20.04 1.31
N ILE A 41 17.27 18.78 1.75
CA ILE A 41 16.13 18.33 2.54
C ILE A 41 16.17 18.96 3.94
N SER A 42 17.34 18.99 4.59
CA SER A 42 17.50 19.54 5.94
C SER A 42 17.40 21.08 5.97
N ALA A 43 17.78 21.75 4.89
CA ALA A 43 17.55 23.18 4.70
C ALA A 43 16.12 23.53 4.22
N GLY A 44 15.34 22.53 3.83
CA GLY A 44 13.96 22.70 3.39
C GLY A 44 13.04 23.14 4.53
N ASN A 45 12.00 23.91 4.19
CA ASN A 45 11.04 24.37 5.19
C ASN A 45 10.20 23.19 5.73
N PRO A 46 10.29 22.87 7.04
CA PRO A 46 9.58 21.74 7.65
C PRO A 46 8.06 21.87 7.56
N TRP A 47 7.53 23.08 7.36
CA TRP A 47 6.10 23.31 7.23
C TRP A 47 5.52 22.67 5.96
N TYR A 48 6.27 22.66 4.86
CA TYR A 48 5.82 21.98 3.64
C TYR A 48 5.81 20.45 3.81
N LEU A 49 6.76 19.90 4.57
CA LEU A 49 6.75 18.48 4.94
C LEU A 49 5.53 18.13 5.81
N LEU A 50 5.22 18.97 6.79
CA LEU A 50 4.02 18.82 7.61
C LEU A 50 2.74 18.93 6.78
N LEU A 51 2.65 19.89 5.88
CA LEU A 51 1.50 20.06 4.99
C LEU A 51 1.34 18.83 4.08
N ALA A 52 2.43 18.33 3.51
CA ALA A 52 2.42 17.11 2.71
C ALA A 52 1.91 15.91 3.51
N LEU A 53 2.32 15.76 4.78
CA LEU A 53 1.81 14.73 5.68
C LEU A 53 0.31 14.90 5.94
N VAL A 54 -0.14 16.11 6.30
CA VAL A 54 -1.57 16.38 6.55
C VAL A 54 -2.42 16.06 5.33
N VAL A 55 -2.01 16.50 4.13
CA VAL A 55 -2.71 16.22 2.88
C VAL A 55 -2.72 14.72 2.56
N HIS A 56 -1.60 14.04 2.79
CA HIS A 56 -1.48 12.60 2.59
C HIS A 56 -2.46 11.83 3.48
N TYR A 57 -2.49 12.09 4.79
CA TYR A 57 -3.40 11.42 5.72
C TYR A 57 -4.86 11.79 5.50
N THR A 58 -5.16 13.04 5.12
CA THR A 58 -6.53 13.47 4.78
C THR A 58 -7.10 12.64 3.62
N THR A 59 -6.27 12.25 2.66
CA THR A 59 -6.68 11.40 1.53
C THR A 59 -7.21 10.03 1.97
N PHE A 60 -6.69 9.47 3.07
CA PHE A 60 -7.19 8.20 3.61
C PHE A 60 -8.59 8.32 4.19
N PHE A 61 -8.94 9.48 4.74
CA PHE A 61 -10.28 9.72 5.28
C PHE A 61 -11.33 9.66 4.17
N PHE A 62 -11.07 10.27 3.02
CA PHE A 62 -11.94 10.19 1.84
C PHE A 62 -12.04 8.76 1.30
N ARG A 63 -10.93 8.01 1.30
CA ARG A 63 -10.94 6.60 0.89
C ARG A 63 -11.77 5.74 1.84
N GLY A 64 -11.65 5.95 3.14
CA GLY A 64 -12.46 5.30 4.18
C GLY A 64 -13.96 5.62 4.04
N ALA A 65 -14.30 6.88 3.79
CA ALA A 65 -15.68 7.31 3.55
C ALA A 65 -16.30 6.64 2.31
N ARG A 66 -15.53 6.53 1.22
CA ARG A 66 -15.98 5.84 0.00
C ARG A 66 -16.23 4.35 0.25
N TRP A 67 -15.36 3.68 1.01
CA TRP A 67 -15.54 2.28 1.39
C TRP A 67 -16.74 2.08 2.30
N ARG A 68 -17.01 3.00 3.23
CA ARG A 68 -18.22 2.98 4.06
C ARG A 68 -19.50 3.09 3.22
N LEU A 69 -19.50 3.94 2.19
CA LEU A 69 -20.65 4.09 1.29
C LEU A 69 -20.96 2.77 0.56
N LEU A 70 -19.92 2.05 0.13
CA LEU A 70 -20.07 0.73 -0.50
C LEU A 70 -20.60 -0.30 0.50
N LEU A 71 -20.02 -0.38 1.70
CA LEU A 71 -20.47 -1.30 2.76
C LEU A 71 -21.92 -1.05 3.17
N ARG A 72 -22.36 0.21 3.23
CA ARG A 72 -23.75 0.58 3.51
C ARG A 72 -24.75 0.08 2.47
N ASN A 73 -24.34 -0.07 1.21
CA ASN A 73 -25.22 -0.58 0.15
C ASN A 73 -25.34 -2.11 0.17
N THR A 74 -24.45 -2.82 0.86
CA THR A 74 -24.43 -4.29 0.93
C THR A 74 -24.83 -4.86 2.29
N GLN A 75 -24.94 -4.04 3.33
CA GLN A 75 -25.29 -4.48 4.69
C GLN A 75 -26.81 -4.51 4.88
N ASP A 76 -27.34 -5.62 5.38
CA ASP A 76 -28.74 -5.78 5.78
C ASP A 76 -29.05 -4.96 7.05
N GLN A 77 -30.30 -4.50 7.16
CA GLN A 77 -30.73 -3.37 8.01
C GLN A 77 -30.56 -3.57 9.54
N ASP A 78 -30.21 -4.76 10.00
CA ASP A 78 -30.20 -5.15 11.43
C ASP A 78 -28.83 -5.08 12.14
N SER A 79 -27.74 -4.76 11.44
CA SER A 79 -26.42 -4.63 12.07
C SER A 79 -25.89 -3.20 11.98
N GLY A 80 -25.79 -2.54 13.14
CA GLY A 80 -25.41 -1.13 13.24
C GLY A 80 -24.17 -0.80 12.43
N THR A 81 -24.29 0.17 11.51
CA THR A 81 -23.19 0.50 10.59
C THR A 81 -21.97 0.99 11.37
N PRO A 82 -20.79 0.35 11.25
CA PRO A 82 -19.58 0.81 11.91
C PRO A 82 -19.24 2.25 11.53
N GLY A 83 -18.67 2.99 12.49
CA GLY A 83 -18.32 4.40 12.32
C GLY A 83 -17.33 4.62 11.17
N VAL A 84 -17.41 5.79 10.51
CA VAL A 84 -16.48 6.19 9.42
C VAL A 84 -15.03 6.04 9.83
N PHE A 85 -14.71 6.40 11.07
CA PHE A 85 -13.37 6.29 11.64
C PHE A 85 -12.85 4.85 11.67
N TYR A 86 -13.69 3.88 12.03
CA TYR A 86 -13.30 2.47 12.07
C TYR A 86 -13.03 1.92 10.66
N CYS A 87 -13.89 2.23 9.69
CA CYS A 87 -13.67 1.86 8.28
C CYS A 87 -12.41 2.54 7.70
N SER A 88 -12.16 3.82 8.05
CA SER A 88 -10.95 4.52 7.62
C SER A 88 -9.69 3.92 8.23
N GLN A 89 -9.74 3.50 9.50
CA GLN A 89 -8.62 2.85 10.17
C GLN A 89 -8.32 1.48 9.55
N LEU A 90 -9.35 0.70 9.19
CA LEU A 90 -9.18 -0.56 8.46
C LEU A 90 -8.52 -0.36 7.08
N VAL A 91 -8.95 0.64 6.31
CA VAL A 91 -8.33 0.98 5.02
C VAL A 91 -6.88 1.43 5.19
N LEU A 92 -6.61 2.22 6.24
CA LEU A 92 -5.26 2.69 6.54
C LEU A 92 -4.35 1.54 6.99
N LEU A 93 -4.83 0.63 7.84
CA LEU A 93 -4.11 -0.58 8.25
C LEU A 93 -3.84 -1.51 7.08
N GLY A 94 -4.82 -1.72 6.19
CA GLY A 94 -4.65 -2.52 4.98
C GLY A 94 -3.63 -1.90 4.02
N TRP A 95 -3.64 -0.58 3.87
CA TRP A 95 -2.62 0.13 3.08
C TRP A 95 -1.23 0.05 3.73
N PHE A 96 -1.14 0.29 5.05
CA PHE A 96 0.11 0.19 5.81
C PHE A 96 0.70 -1.22 5.72
N ALA A 97 -0.12 -2.25 5.92
CA ALA A 97 0.30 -3.64 5.77
C ALA A 97 0.80 -3.92 4.35
N ASN A 98 0.14 -3.39 3.31
CA ASN A 98 0.59 -3.57 1.94
C ASN A 98 1.85 -2.77 1.58
N SER A 99 2.10 -1.64 2.24
CA SER A 99 3.30 -0.82 2.05
C SER A 99 4.52 -1.37 2.80
N VAL A 100 4.30 -1.97 3.98
CA VAL A 100 5.37 -2.55 4.82
C VAL A 100 5.65 -4.00 4.42
N ALA A 101 4.64 -4.75 4.01
CA ALA A 101 4.82 -6.13 3.61
C ALA A 101 5.34 -6.20 2.16
N TRP A 102 6.45 -6.91 1.97
CA TRP A 102 6.99 -7.17 0.64
C TRP A 102 6.01 -8.03 -0.20
N PHE A 103 5.94 -7.82 -1.52
CA PHE A 103 5.23 -8.71 -2.45
C PHE A 103 3.73 -8.94 -2.21
N ARG A 104 2.93 -7.92 -1.84
CA ARG A 104 1.47 -8.07 -1.58
C ARG A 104 1.18 -9.23 -0.60
N LEU A 105 2.05 -9.44 0.39
CA LEU A 105 1.89 -10.44 1.46
C LEU A 105 0.58 -10.27 2.24
N GLY A 106 -0.09 -9.12 2.13
CA GLY A 106 -1.46 -8.93 2.62
C GLY A 106 -2.48 -9.92 2.03
N ASP A 107 -2.31 -10.33 0.77
CA ASP A 107 -3.16 -11.37 0.16
C ASP A 107 -2.82 -12.76 0.72
N ALA A 108 -1.54 -13.03 1.01
CA ALA A 108 -1.11 -14.27 1.67
C ALA A 108 -1.58 -14.33 3.14
N TYR A 109 -1.57 -13.21 3.85
CA TYR A 109 -2.08 -13.10 5.21
C TYR A 109 -3.60 -13.36 5.27
N ARG A 110 -4.37 -12.80 4.32
CA ARG A 110 -5.81 -13.09 4.19
C ARG A 110 -6.07 -14.57 3.90
N ALA A 111 -5.25 -15.21 3.08
CA ALA A 111 -5.36 -16.65 2.80
C ALA A 111 -4.98 -17.52 4.02
N TYR A 112 -4.02 -17.06 4.84
CA TYR A 112 -3.65 -17.74 6.08
C TYR A 112 -4.77 -17.65 7.13
N LEU A 113 -5.32 -16.45 7.35
CA LEU A 113 -6.38 -16.23 8.32
C LEU A 113 -7.66 -17.04 7.97
N TYR A 114 -8.03 -17.09 6.69
CA TYR A 114 -9.17 -17.88 6.22
C TYR A 114 -8.97 -19.39 6.40
N ARG A 115 -7.72 -19.86 6.38
CA ARG A 115 -7.41 -21.28 6.63
C ARG A 115 -7.46 -21.62 8.12
N GLU A 116 -7.14 -20.66 8.99
CA GLU A 116 -7.17 -20.83 10.44
C GLU A 116 -8.61 -20.78 10.99
N GLU A 117 -9.49 -19.97 10.39
CA GLU A 117 -10.93 -19.95 10.73
C GLU A 117 -11.70 -21.22 10.30
N GLN A 118 -11.15 -22.00 9.35
CA GLN A 118 -11.76 -23.26 8.89
C GLN A 118 -11.15 -24.52 9.53
N ALA A 119 -10.18 -24.36 10.45
CA ALA A 119 -9.55 -25.43 11.20
C ALA A 119 -10.11 -25.50 12.64
#